data_AF-A0A942P3N2-F1
#
_entry.id   AF-A0A942P3N2-F1
#
_cell.length_a   1.000
_cell.length_b   1.000
_cell.length_c   1.000
_cell.angle_alpha   90.00
_cell.angle_beta   90.00
_cell.angle_gamma   90.00
#
_symmetry.space_group_name_H-M   'P 1'
#
loop_
_entity.id
_entity.type
_entity.pdbx_description
1 polymer ?
#
loop_
_entity_poly.entity_id
_entity_poly.type
_entity_poly.pdbx_seq_one_letter_code
_entity_poly.pdbx_strand_id
1 'polypeptide(L)'
;MGENMSKFAKFFISVFILAAFLFASAGPAFAAGERSITLISAGVVPGKGVVFTFQVKGDFDSFGGTVRVGGQDFYLACNFRDDGVLSCTMNQGGGKYAGQMAQVSLNGYAFSAVIRPGTYCYSVYDYEFGNPSVWEFIGTHCQDNSAENGGIIEFYNDYGYDDWYDYMYMDPSILPCVDFGAGFYYPSCPSNPT
;
A
#
# COMPACT_ATOMS: atom_id res chain seq x y z
N MET A 1 -30.99 52.09 55.76
CA MET A 1 -31.00 50.69 55.26
C MET A 1 -30.66 50.57 53.77
N GLY A 2 -30.78 51.63 52.94
CA GLY A 2 -30.53 51.55 51.48
C GLY A 2 -29.06 51.58 51.01
N GLU A 3 -28.12 52.13 51.79
CA GLU A 3 -26.70 52.26 51.35
C GLU A 3 -25.95 50.92 51.28
N ASN A 4 -26.26 50.00 52.20
CA ASN A 4 -25.59 48.68 52.24
C ASN A 4 -26.05 47.76 51.10
N MET A 5 -27.29 47.91 50.63
CA MET A 5 -27.81 47.18 49.46
C MET A 5 -27.10 47.60 48.16
N SER A 6 -26.73 48.87 48.00
CA SER A 6 -26.03 49.37 46.81
C SER A 6 -24.60 48.84 46.69
N LYS A 7 -23.88 48.73 47.82
CA LYS A 7 -22.51 48.19 47.85
C LYS A 7 -22.48 46.68 47.59
N PHE A 8 -23.48 45.95 48.10
CA PHE A 8 -23.63 44.51 47.88
C PHE A 8 -23.94 44.19 46.40
N ALA A 9 -24.83 44.97 45.77
CA ALA A 9 -25.15 44.80 44.34
C ALA A 9 -23.93 45.06 43.43
N LYS A 10 -23.12 46.08 43.73
CA LYS A 10 -21.91 46.40 42.95
C LYS A 10 -20.83 45.31 43.08
N PHE A 11 -20.70 44.69 44.25
CA PHE A 11 -19.77 43.58 44.46
C PHE A 11 -20.17 42.35 43.62
N PHE A 12 -21.46 41.99 43.61
CA PHE A 12 -21.94 40.87 42.80
C PHE A 12 -21.79 41.12 41.30
N ILE A 13 -22.07 42.32 40.81
CA ILE A 13 -21.89 42.68 39.40
C ILE A 13 -20.40 42.58 38.99
N SER A 14 -19.48 43.03 39.85
CA SER A 14 -18.04 42.95 39.56
C SER A 14 -17.53 41.50 39.50
N VAL A 15 -18.00 40.62 40.39
CA VAL A 15 -17.62 39.20 40.38
C VAL A 15 -18.20 38.49 39.16
N PHE A 16 -19.42 38.85 38.74
CA PHE A 16 -20.05 38.27 37.55
C PHE A 16 -19.33 38.67 36.25
N ILE A 17 -18.87 39.93 36.14
CA ILE A 17 -18.10 40.39 34.98
C ILE A 17 -16.73 39.70 34.93
N LEU A 18 -16.06 39.53 36.07
CA LEU A 18 -14.75 38.86 36.13
C LEU A 18 -14.86 37.36 35.80
N ALA A 19 -15.94 36.69 36.26
CA ALA A 19 -16.23 35.31 35.89
C ALA A 19 -16.54 35.17 34.39
N ALA A 20 -17.27 36.12 33.79
CA ALA A 20 -17.55 36.11 32.35
C ALA A 20 -16.27 36.23 31.50
N PHE A 21 -15.24 36.95 31.97
CA PHE A 21 -13.94 37.03 31.30
C PHE A 21 -13.09 35.77 31.44
N LEU A 22 -13.29 34.95 32.49
CA LEU A 22 -12.59 33.66 32.67
C LEU A 22 -13.13 32.54 31.75
N PHE A 23 -14.35 32.71 31.22
CA PHE A 23 -14.94 31.80 30.22
C PHE A 23 -14.84 32.33 28.78
N ALA A 24 -14.16 33.46 28.55
CA ALA A 24 -13.72 33.86 27.23
C ALA A 24 -12.63 32.88 26.79
N SER A 25 -13.12 31.82 26.15
CA SER A 25 -12.39 30.69 25.61
C SER A 25 -11.02 31.08 25.06
N ALA A 26 -10.00 30.37 25.54
CA ALA A 26 -8.90 30.00 24.69
C ALA A 26 -9.52 29.27 23.48
N GLY A 27 -9.78 30.01 22.40
CA GLY A 27 -10.03 29.39 21.10
C GLY A 27 -8.81 28.55 20.73
N PRO A 28 -8.98 27.50 19.90
CA PRO A 28 -7.82 26.78 19.39
C PRO A 28 -6.90 27.77 18.69
N ALA A 29 -5.72 27.99 19.26
CA ALA A 29 -4.65 28.67 18.58
C ALA A 29 -4.19 27.74 17.45
N PHE A 30 -4.70 27.95 16.24
CA PHE A 30 -4.08 27.38 15.05
C PHE A 30 -2.75 28.10 14.84
N ALA A 31 -1.70 27.56 15.45
CA ALA A 31 -0.33 27.95 15.19
C ALA A 31 0.04 27.63 13.74
N ALA A 32 0.89 28.47 13.18
CA ALA A 32 1.29 28.55 11.78
C ALA A 32 1.70 27.21 11.14
N GLY A 33 1.26 27.01 9.89
CA GLY A 33 1.66 25.90 9.02
C GLY A 33 0.71 24.72 9.11
N GLU A 34 -0.34 24.69 8.29
CA GLU A 34 -1.31 23.60 8.23
C GLU A 34 -0.60 22.30 7.81
N ARG A 35 -0.16 21.53 8.81
CA ARG A 35 0.39 20.19 8.63
C ARG A 35 -0.70 19.30 8.05
N SER A 36 -0.41 18.62 6.96
CA SER A 36 -1.36 17.69 6.37
C SER A 36 -0.67 16.44 5.86
N ILE A 37 -1.40 15.33 5.95
CA ILE A 37 -1.04 14.05 5.38
C ILE A 37 -2.24 13.61 4.54
N THR A 38 -2.00 13.27 3.28
CA THR A 38 -3.03 12.81 2.35
C THR A 38 -2.62 11.47 1.78
N LEU A 39 -3.47 10.46 1.92
CA LEU A 39 -3.26 9.16 1.29
C LEU A 39 -3.42 9.29 -0.23
N ILE A 40 -2.34 9.04 -0.97
CA ILE A 40 -2.32 9.04 -2.44
C ILE A 40 -2.74 7.66 -2.96
N SER A 41 -2.20 6.59 -2.37
CA SER A 41 -2.47 5.23 -2.85
C SER A 41 -2.23 4.16 -1.80
N ALA A 42 -2.98 3.07 -1.92
CA ALA A 42 -2.72 1.80 -1.26
C ALA A 42 -2.64 0.69 -2.32
N GLY A 43 -1.62 -0.16 -2.27
CA GLY A 43 -1.50 -1.26 -3.22
C GLY A 43 -0.42 -2.27 -2.87
N VAL A 44 -0.55 -3.48 -3.42
CA VAL A 44 0.48 -4.51 -3.30
C VAL A 44 1.63 -4.19 -4.25
N VAL A 45 2.85 -4.23 -3.73
CA VAL A 45 4.08 -4.12 -4.51
C VAL A 45 4.82 -5.46 -4.44
N PRO A 46 5.02 -6.15 -5.59
CA PRO A 46 5.73 -7.42 -5.63
C PRO A 46 7.08 -7.35 -4.92
N GLY A 47 7.35 -8.34 -4.07
CA GLY A 47 8.59 -8.41 -3.28
C GLY A 47 8.70 -7.42 -2.10
N LYS A 48 7.74 -6.51 -1.90
CA LYS A 48 7.76 -5.53 -0.79
C LYS A 48 6.59 -5.67 0.19
N GLY A 49 5.42 -6.12 -0.26
CA GLY A 49 4.21 -6.20 0.55
C GLY A 49 3.18 -5.14 0.19
N VAL A 50 2.38 -4.67 1.15
CA VAL A 50 1.40 -3.60 0.90
C VAL A 50 2.04 -2.24 1.17
N VAL A 51 1.98 -1.34 0.19
CA VAL A 51 2.55 0.00 0.28
C VAL A 51 1.43 1.04 0.30
N PHE A 52 1.48 1.90 1.31
CA PHE A 52 0.66 3.09 1.46
C PHE A 52 1.52 4.31 1.16
N THR A 53 1.13 5.09 0.16
CA THR A 53 1.86 6.29 -0.27
C THR A 53 1.07 7.51 0.15
N PHE A 54 1.73 8.47 0.80
CA PHE A 54 1.11 9.69 1.28
C PHE A 54 1.84 10.91 0.73
N GLN A 55 1.08 11.97 0.45
CA GLN A 55 1.62 13.31 0.33
C GLN A 55 1.66 13.92 1.73
N VAL A 56 2.81 14.48 2.10
CA VAL A 56 2.98 15.19 3.36
C VAL A 56 3.27 16.66 3.09
N LYS A 57 2.66 17.54 3.89
CA LYS A 57 2.93 18.97 3.92
C LYS A 57 3.25 19.41 5.34
N GLY A 58 4.33 20.16 5.48
CA GLY A 58 4.85 20.64 6.77
C GLY A 58 5.86 19.69 7.39
N ASP A 59 6.48 20.13 8.48
CA ASP A 59 7.57 19.40 9.13
C ASP A 59 7.04 18.44 10.20
N PHE A 60 7.51 17.19 10.14
CA PHE A 60 7.23 16.12 11.09
C PHE A 60 8.56 15.53 11.61
N ASP A 61 8.66 15.33 12.92
CA ASP A 61 9.89 14.83 13.55
C ASP A 61 10.14 13.34 13.28
N SER A 62 9.07 12.57 13.11
CA SER A 62 9.11 11.14 12.79
C SER A 62 7.79 10.69 12.18
N PHE A 63 7.79 9.54 11.50
CA PHE A 63 6.58 8.90 10.99
C PHE A 63 6.40 7.52 11.60
N GLY A 64 5.23 7.29 12.18
CA GLY A 64 4.86 6.02 12.79
C GLY A 64 3.38 5.76 12.58
N GLY A 65 3.05 4.54 12.16
CA GLY A 65 1.68 4.19 11.86
C GLY A 65 1.39 2.71 12.00
N THR A 66 0.10 2.43 12.10
CA THR A 66 -0.45 1.08 12.09
C THR A 66 -1.50 0.97 10.99
N VAL A 67 -1.71 -0.25 10.52
CA VAL A 67 -2.80 -0.56 9.60
C VAL A 67 -3.60 -1.74 10.12
N ARG A 68 -4.92 -1.62 10.07
CA ARG A 68 -5.85 -2.71 10.33
C ARG A 68 -6.42 -3.23 9.02
N VAL A 69 -6.24 -4.52 8.76
CA VAL A 69 -6.78 -5.20 7.56
C VAL A 69 -7.05 -6.66 7.88
N GLY A 70 -8.16 -7.21 7.37
CA GLY A 70 -8.57 -8.59 7.68
C GLY A 70 -8.76 -8.86 9.18
N GLY A 71 -9.11 -7.83 9.96
CA GLY A 71 -9.27 -7.91 11.42
C GLY A 71 -7.96 -7.95 12.23
N GLN A 72 -6.80 -7.82 11.58
CA GLN A 72 -5.48 -7.84 12.22
C GLN A 72 -4.82 -6.46 12.12
N ASP A 73 -4.04 -6.08 13.14
CA ASP A 73 -3.30 -4.83 13.19
C ASP A 73 -1.81 -5.09 12.90
N PHE A 74 -1.21 -4.24 12.07
CA PHE A 74 0.20 -4.33 11.67
C PHE A 74 0.89 -2.98 11.85
N TYR A 75 2.17 -3.01 12.22
CA TYR A 75 3.02 -1.83 12.19
C TYR A 75 3.50 -1.53 10.77
N LEU A 76 3.57 -0.25 10.44
CA LEU A 76 4.08 0.23 9.15
C LEU A 76 5.54 0.67 9.28
N ALA A 77 6.37 0.23 8.34
CA ALA A 77 7.71 0.75 8.14
C ALA A 77 7.65 1.92 7.16
N CYS A 78 7.90 3.15 7.64
CA CYS A 78 7.76 4.37 6.83
C CYS A 78 9.11 4.93 6.39
N ASN A 79 9.20 5.31 5.12
CA ASN A 79 10.35 5.98 4.52
C ASN A 79 9.87 7.28 3.85
N PHE A 80 10.44 8.40 4.27
CA PHE A 80 10.13 9.72 3.74
C PHE A 80 11.14 10.12 2.66
N ARG A 81 10.65 10.70 1.58
CA ARG A 81 11.45 11.19 0.45
C ARG A 81 11.46 12.71 0.45
N ASP A 82 12.52 13.29 -0.10
CA ASP A 82 12.73 14.75 -0.15
C ASP A 82 11.70 15.50 -1.01
N ASP A 83 10.91 14.79 -1.82
CA ASP A 83 9.80 15.32 -2.63
C ASP A 83 8.48 15.44 -1.86
N GLY A 84 8.49 15.23 -0.53
CA GLY A 84 7.30 15.31 0.32
C GLY A 84 6.46 14.04 0.30
N VAL A 85 6.95 12.96 -0.33
CA VAL A 85 6.25 11.68 -0.40
C VAL A 85 6.70 10.75 0.73
N LEU A 86 5.75 10.26 1.50
CA LEU A 86 5.96 9.22 2.50
C LEU A 86 5.47 7.87 1.95
N SER A 87 6.32 6.86 2.00
CA SER A 87 5.94 5.47 1.69
C SER A 87 5.98 4.64 2.96
N CYS A 88 4.84 4.10 3.37
CA CYS A 88 4.71 3.23 4.53
C CYS A 88 4.37 1.81 4.08
N THR A 89 5.17 0.84 4.48
CA THR A 89 5.05 -0.54 4.03
C THR A 89 4.63 -1.45 5.17
N MET A 90 3.60 -2.27 4.91
CA MET A 90 3.29 -3.45 5.68
C MET A 90 4.01 -4.63 5.02
N ASN A 91 5.13 -5.04 5.60
CA ASN A 91 6.02 -6.06 5.02
C ASN A 91 5.40 -7.47 4.99
N GLN A 92 4.28 -7.67 5.68
CA GLN A 92 3.59 -8.97 5.74
C GLN A 92 2.33 -8.99 4.89
N GLY A 93 1.99 -10.18 4.38
CA GLY A 93 0.70 -10.43 3.74
C GLY A 93 0.46 -9.76 2.39
N GLY A 94 1.52 -9.61 1.56
CA GLY A 94 1.49 -9.04 0.21
C GLY A 94 0.18 -9.24 -0.58
N GLY A 95 0.10 -10.25 -1.46
CA GLY A 95 -1.12 -10.51 -2.23
C GLY A 95 -2.35 -10.88 -1.38
N LYS A 96 -2.14 -11.41 -0.17
CA LYS A 96 -3.21 -11.87 0.74
C LYS A 96 -4.26 -10.80 1.04
N TYR A 97 -3.83 -9.53 1.18
CA TYR A 97 -4.72 -8.44 1.52
C TYR A 97 -5.20 -7.63 0.30
N ALA A 98 -4.86 -8.05 -0.93
CA ALA A 98 -5.37 -7.44 -2.14
C ALA A 98 -6.91 -7.44 -2.15
N GLY A 99 -7.52 -6.34 -2.60
CA GLY A 99 -8.96 -6.13 -2.64
C GLY A 99 -9.61 -5.86 -1.28
N GLN A 100 -8.88 -5.95 -0.17
CA GLN A 100 -9.44 -5.69 1.16
C GLN A 100 -9.40 -4.20 1.53
N MET A 101 -10.35 -3.78 2.35
CA MET A 101 -10.35 -2.44 2.97
C MET A 101 -9.33 -2.40 4.11
N ALA A 102 -8.41 -1.44 4.06
CA ALA A 102 -7.43 -1.16 5.09
C ALA A 102 -7.78 0.14 5.83
N GLN A 103 -7.65 0.13 7.15
CA GLN A 103 -7.76 1.31 8.01
C GLN A 103 -6.37 1.67 8.53
N VAL A 104 -5.82 2.79 8.06
CA VAL A 104 -4.46 3.22 8.40
C VAL A 104 -4.51 4.35 9.41
N SER A 105 -3.76 4.23 10.50
CA SER A 105 -3.49 5.31 11.45
C SER A 105 -2.04 5.74 11.30
N LEU A 106 -1.79 7.02 11.03
CA LEU A 106 -0.45 7.57 10.80
C LEU A 106 -0.35 8.95 11.44
N ASN A 107 0.54 9.10 12.43
CA ASN A 107 0.79 10.38 13.12
C ASN A 107 -0.49 11.09 13.61
N GLY A 108 -1.50 10.33 14.07
CA GLY A 108 -2.79 10.84 14.53
C GLY A 108 -3.83 11.09 13.44
N TYR A 109 -3.49 10.92 12.17
CA TYR A 109 -4.43 10.93 11.04
C TYR A 109 -4.94 9.51 10.77
N ALA A 110 -6.20 9.40 10.35
CA ALA A 110 -6.83 8.14 10.00
C ALA A 110 -7.26 8.14 8.52
N PHE A 111 -7.01 7.03 7.83
CA PHE A 111 -7.31 6.84 6.42
C PHE A 111 -7.98 5.50 6.19
N SER A 112 -8.83 5.43 5.16
CA SER A 112 -9.41 4.19 4.68
C SER A 112 -9.17 4.06 3.18
N ALA A 113 -8.67 2.91 2.74
CA ALA A 113 -8.50 2.62 1.32
C ALA A 113 -8.62 1.14 1.03
N VAL A 114 -9.10 0.82 -0.18
CA VAL A 114 -9.02 -0.53 -0.73
C VAL A 114 -7.58 -0.76 -1.20
N ILE A 115 -6.98 -1.87 -0.76
CA ILE A 115 -5.66 -2.27 -1.21
C ILE A 115 -5.79 -2.76 -2.64
N ARG A 116 -5.20 -2.01 -3.58
CA ARG A 116 -5.18 -2.43 -4.98
C ARG A 116 -4.31 -3.69 -5.15
N PRO A 117 -4.73 -4.64 -5.99
CA PRO A 117 -3.85 -5.75 -6.38
C PRO A 117 -2.55 -5.22 -6.98
N GLY A 118 -1.50 -6.02 -6.87
CA GLY A 118 -0.24 -5.73 -7.51
C GLY A 118 -0.28 -6.28 -8.93
N THR A 119 0.41 -5.65 -9.87
CA THR A 119 0.60 -6.27 -11.18
C THR A 119 1.85 -7.12 -11.14
N TYR A 120 1.68 -8.43 -11.31
CA TYR A 120 2.75 -9.41 -11.42
C TYR A 120 2.86 -9.81 -12.88
N CYS A 121 4.04 -9.63 -13.47
CA CYS A 121 4.29 -10.00 -14.86
C CYS A 121 5.31 -11.13 -14.92
N TYR A 122 5.02 -12.10 -15.76
CA TYR A 122 5.74 -13.35 -15.90
C TYR A 122 6.13 -13.54 -17.36
N SER A 123 7.35 -14.00 -17.59
CA SER A 123 7.82 -14.39 -18.91
C SER A 123 7.28 -15.78 -19.25
N VAL A 124 6.66 -15.93 -20.41
CA VAL A 124 6.13 -17.18 -20.94
C VAL A 124 7.15 -17.76 -21.91
N TYR A 125 7.50 -19.02 -21.70
CA TYR A 125 8.45 -19.75 -22.51
C TYR A 125 7.80 -20.99 -23.09
N ASP A 126 8.17 -21.29 -24.32
CA ASP A 126 7.77 -22.51 -25.00
C ASP A 126 8.98 -23.26 -25.52
N TYR A 127 8.83 -24.57 -25.62
CA TYR A 127 9.83 -25.44 -26.22
C TYR A 127 9.42 -25.66 -27.67
N GLU A 128 10.10 -24.97 -28.59
CA GLU A 128 9.76 -25.07 -30.01
C GLU A 128 10.07 -26.49 -30.53
N PHE A 129 9.10 -27.13 -31.19
CA PHE A 129 9.34 -28.39 -31.90
C PHE A 129 10.36 -28.22 -33.05
N GLY A 130 10.61 -26.99 -33.53
CA GLY A 130 11.53 -26.65 -34.62
C GLY A 130 13.02 -26.70 -34.22
N ASN A 131 13.34 -26.28 -33.00
CA ASN A 131 14.67 -26.41 -32.41
C ASN A 131 14.55 -27.02 -31.00
N PRO A 132 14.51 -28.36 -30.89
CA PRO A 132 14.24 -29.09 -29.64
C PRO A 132 15.45 -29.08 -28.70
N SER A 133 16.06 -27.93 -28.48
CA SER A 133 17.22 -27.77 -27.61
C SER A 133 17.25 -26.40 -26.92
N VAL A 134 16.25 -25.54 -27.17
CA VAL A 134 16.18 -24.19 -26.59
C VAL A 134 14.75 -23.84 -26.20
N TRP A 135 14.63 -23.26 -25.01
CA TRP A 135 13.41 -22.61 -24.55
C TRP A 135 13.37 -21.21 -25.12
N GLU A 136 12.29 -20.88 -25.81
CA GLU A 136 12.12 -19.58 -26.44
C GLU A 136 11.13 -18.73 -25.65
N PHE A 137 11.48 -17.48 -25.44
CA PHE A 137 10.56 -16.49 -24.88
C PHE A 137 9.50 -16.15 -25.93
N ILE A 138 8.24 -16.44 -25.63
CA ILE A 138 7.11 -16.18 -26.55
C ILE A 138 6.26 -14.99 -26.11
N GLY A 139 6.44 -14.49 -24.89
CA GLY A 139 5.77 -13.27 -24.45
C GLY A 139 5.67 -13.10 -22.95
N THR A 140 4.86 -12.13 -22.53
CA THR A 140 4.68 -11.76 -21.13
C THR A 140 3.22 -11.86 -20.73
N HIS A 141 2.94 -12.60 -19.65
CA HIS A 141 1.62 -12.65 -19.01
C HIS A 141 1.63 -11.81 -17.73
N CYS A 142 0.68 -10.88 -17.59
CA CYS A 142 0.52 -10.10 -16.37
C CYS A 142 -0.82 -10.43 -15.69
N GLN A 143 -0.78 -10.54 -14.36
CA GLN A 143 -1.94 -10.86 -13.52
C GLN A 143 -1.92 -10.06 -12.20
N ASP A 144 -3.09 -9.93 -11.57
CA ASP A 144 -3.31 -9.11 -10.38
C ASP A 144 -2.84 -9.76 -9.06
N ASN A 145 -2.61 -11.07 -9.10
CA ASN A 145 -2.14 -11.85 -7.97
C ASN A 145 -0.84 -12.56 -8.35
N SER A 146 -0.01 -12.86 -7.36
CA SER A 146 1.14 -13.73 -7.61
C SER A 146 0.64 -15.07 -8.17
N ALA A 147 1.31 -15.59 -9.19
CA ALA A 147 1.10 -16.94 -9.67
C ALA A 147 1.41 -17.95 -8.55
N GLU A 148 0.59 -19.00 -8.47
CA GLU A 148 0.76 -20.13 -7.57
C GLU A 148 1.46 -21.26 -8.31
N ASN A 149 2.35 -22.01 -7.66
CA ASN A 149 3.04 -23.14 -8.30
C ASN A 149 2.02 -24.17 -8.82
N GLY A 150 2.10 -24.49 -10.11
CA GLY A 150 1.12 -25.33 -10.81
C GLY A 150 -0.09 -24.59 -11.36
N GLY A 151 -0.18 -23.26 -11.18
CA GLY A 151 -1.23 -22.44 -11.80
C GLY A 151 -1.14 -22.48 -13.31
N ILE A 152 -2.27 -22.48 -14.01
CA ILE A 152 -2.34 -22.57 -15.47
C ILE A 152 -2.87 -21.25 -16.03
N ILE A 153 -2.29 -20.81 -17.15
CA ILE A 153 -2.81 -19.72 -17.98
C ILE A 153 -3.03 -20.22 -19.41
N GLU A 154 -4.02 -19.68 -20.09
CA GLU A 154 -4.08 -19.75 -21.55
C GLU A 154 -3.26 -18.58 -22.14
N PHE A 155 -2.35 -18.90 -23.04
CA PHE A 155 -1.53 -17.92 -23.75
C PHE A 155 -1.48 -18.24 -25.24
N TYR A 156 -1.58 -17.21 -26.08
CA TYR A 156 -1.54 -17.35 -27.53
C TYR A 156 -0.09 -17.43 -28.03
N ASN A 157 0.25 -18.48 -28.78
CA ASN A 157 1.57 -18.64 -29.37
C ASN A 157 1.51 -18.40 -30.90
N ASP A 158 2.04 -17.26 -31.33
CA ASP A 158 2.11 -16.85 -32.73
C ASP A 158 3.35 -17.38 -33.49
N TYR A 159 4.30 -18.02 -32.80
CA TYR A 159 5.56 -18.50 -33.40
C TYR A 159 5.45 -19.93 -33.97
N GLY A 160 4.70 -20.83 -33.35
CA GLY A 160 4.65 -22.24 -33.75
C GLY A 160 3.41 -22.66 -34.53
N TYR A 161 2.23 -22.27 -34.05
CA TYR A 161 0.96 -22.91 -34.46
C TYR A 161 -0.24 -21.95 -34.59
N ASP A 162 -0.08 -20.67 -34.23
CA ASP A 162 -1.16 -19.66 -34.28
C ASP A 162 -2.39 -20.11 -33.48
N ASP A 163 -2.14 -20.66 -32.27
CA ASP A 163 -3.16 -21.27 -31.41
C ASP A 163 -2.94 -20.93 -29.92
N TRP A 164 -3.96 -21.20 -29.11
CA TRP A 164 -3.93 -21.03 -27.66
C TRP A 164 -3.43 -22.30 -26.96
N TYR A 165 -2.53 -22.12 -26.00
CA TYR A 165 -1.97 -23.21 -25.20
C TYR A 165 -2.06 -22.92 -23.71
N ASP A 166 -2.18 -24.00 -22.94
CA ASP A 166 -2.10 -23.98 -21.49
C ASP A 166 -0.62 -23.98 -21.07
N TYR A 167 -0.20 -22.93 -20.36
CA TYR A 167 1.13 -22.80 -19.77
C TYR A 167 1.02 -22.88 -18.25
N MET A 168 1.94 -23.59 -17.61
CA MET A 168 1.95 -23.77 -16.16
C MET A 168 3.01 -22.89 -15.47
N TYR A 169 2.65 -22.26 -14.35
CA TYR A 169 3.59 -21.54 -13.51
C TYR A 169 4.43 -22.53 -12.74
N MET A 170 5.74 -22.37 -12.83
CA MET A 170 6.68 -23.16 -12.05
C MET A 170 7.52 -22.23 -11.20
N ASP A 171 7.51 -22.45 -9.88
CA ASP A 171 8.37 -21.69 -8.98
C ASP A 171 9.84 -22.08 -9.25
N PRO A 172 10.70 -21.14 -9.67
CA PRO A 172 12.10 -21.45 -10.02
C PRO A 172 12.92 -21.95 -8.81
N SER A 173 12.44 -21.76 -7.58
CA SER A 173 13.06 -22.32 -6.38
C SER A 173 12.80 -23.82 -6.19
N ILE A 174 11.73 -24.35 -6.79
CA ILE A 174 11.33 -25.76 -6.68
C ILE A 174 12.00 -26.59 -7.77
N LEU A 175 12.00 -26.09 -9.00
CA LEU A 175 12.64 -26.73 -10.14
C LEU A 175 13.42 -25.66 -10.92
N PRO A 176 14.76 -25.62 -10.78
CA PRO A 176 15.57 -24.67 -11.52
C PRO A 176 15.58 -25.06 -13.00
N CYS A 177 14.67 -24.47 -13.78
CA CYS A 177 14.67 -24.43 -15.25
C CYS A 177 15.05 -25.78 -15.91
N VAL A 178 14.30 -26.85 -15.61
CA VAL A 178 14.56 -28.20 -16.16
C VAL A 178 13.54 -28.55 -17.24
N ASP A 179 14.07 -29.16 -18.29
CA ASP A 179 13.44 -29.51 -19.56
C ASP A 179 12.59 -30.80 -19.47
N PHE A 180 11.26 -30.69 -19.69
CA PHE A 180 10.37 -31.76 -20.15
C PHE A 180 9.15 -31.16 -20.89
N GLY A 181 9.25 -31.01 -22.21
CA GLY A 181 8.16 -31.16 -23.20
C GLY A 181 6.81 -30.43 -23.04
N ALA A 182 6.71 -29.32 -22.30
CA ALA A 182 5.46 -28.55 -22.13
C ALA A 182 5.71 -27.06 -21.82
N GLY A 183 4.84 -26.14 -22.24
CA GLY A 183 5.00 -24.70 -22.00
C GLY A 183 4.96 -24.28 -20.52
N PHE A 184 5.78 -23.29 -20.14
CA PHE A 184 5.86 -22.75 -18.78
C PHE A 184 5.83 -21.21 -18.73
N TYR A 185 5.46 -20.64 -17.58
CA TYR A 185 5.63 -19.21 -17.31
C TYR A 185 6.29 -18.94 -15.95
N TYR A 186 7.17 -17.93 -15.88
CA TYR A 186 8.11 -17.72 -14.76
C TYR A 186 8.26 -16.24 -14.38
N PRO A 187 8.63 -15.91 -13.13
CA PRO A 187 8.86 -14.51 -12.75
C PRO A 187 10.14 -13.94 -13.37
N SER A 188 11.08 -14.84 -13.70
CA SER A 188 12.28 -14.60 -14.50
C SER A 188 12.93 -15.95 -14.81
N CYS A 189 13.22 -16.26 -16.08
CA CYS A 189 14.08 -17.39 -16.46
C CYS A 189 15.34 -16.92 -17.20
N PRO A 190 16.50 -17.56 -16.96
CA PRO A 190 17.82 -17.04 -17.31
C PRO A 190 18.14 -17.09 -18.81
N SER A 191 19.04 -16.18 -19.19
CA SER A 191 19.80 -16.16 -20.44
C SER A 191 20.46 -17.51 -20.73
N ASN A 192 20.35 -17.96 -21.98
CA ASN A 192 20.97 -19.15 -22.58
C ASN A 192 22.22 -19.68 -21.85
N PRO A 193 22.34 -21.01 -21.60
CA PRO A 193 23.66 -21.61 -21.61
C PRO A 193 24.25 -21.45 -23.01
N THR A 194 25.44 -20.86 -23.08
CA THR A 194 26.32 -20.85 -24.26
C THR A 194 26.48 -22.22 -24.89
#